data_AF-A0A7C3R7E8-F1
#
_entry.id   AF-A0A7C3R7E8-F1
#
_cell.length_a   1.000
_cell.length_b   1.000
_cell.length_c   1.000
_cell.angle_alpha   90.00
_cell.angle_beta   90.00
_cell.angle_gamma   90.00
#
_symmetry.space_group_name_H-M   'P 1'
#
loop_
_entity.id
_entity.type
_entity.pdbx_description
1 polymer ?
#
loop_
_entity_poly.entity_id
_entity_poly.type
_entity_poly.pdbx_seq_one_letter_code
_entity_poly.pdbx_strand_id
1 'polypeptide(L)' 'MGNSEIVSFRIAKKILEELDRLVKQGYFKNRSEAINEGIRLILNERCKHANKNK' A
#
# COMPACT_ATOMS: atom_id res chain seq x y z
N MET A 1 -9.11 19.01 2.91
CA MET A 1 -7.73 18.51 2.80
C MET A 1 -7.62 17.32 3.75
N GLY A 2 -7.53 16.09 3.24
CA GLY A 2 -7.45 14.91 4.10
C GLY A 2 -6.09 14.85 4.80
N ASN A 3 -6.06 14.60 6.11
CA ASN A 3 -4.83 14.51 6.89
C ASN A 3 -3.98 13.34 6.36
N SER A 4 -2.81 13.64 5.79
CA SER A 4 -1.81 12.65 5.41
C SER A 4 -0.67 12.66 6.41
N GLU A 5 -0.33 11.49 6.95
CA GLU A 5 0.78 11.31 7.88
C GLU A 5 1.98 10.64 7.18
N ILE A 6 3.20 10.98 7.59
CA ILE A 6 4.42 10.35 7.09
C ILE A 6 4.79 9.18 8.00
N VAL A 7 4.92 7.99 7.42
CA VAL A 7 5.38 6.78 8.12
C VAL A 7 6.69 6.33 7.50
N SER A 8 7.75 6.26 8.31
CA SER A 8 9.04 5.69 7.91
C SER A 8 9.12 4.22 8.34
N PHE A 9 9.47 3.33 7.41
CA PHE A 9 9.57 1.91 7.68
C PHE A 9 10.66 1.24 6.84
N ARG A 10 11.14 0.10 7.32
CA ARG A 10 12.18 -0.68 6.65
C ARG A 10 11.54 -1.70 5.71
N ILE A 11 12.06 -1.79 4.49
CA ILE A 11 11.68 -2.81 3.50
C ILE A 11 12.90 -3.42 2.86
N ALA A 12 12.73 -4.62 2.31
CA ALA A 12 13.76 -5.24 1.48
C ALA A 12 13.97 -4.42 0.20
N LYS A 13 15.23 -4.22 -0.21
CA LYS A 13 15.59 -3.46 -1.41
C LYS A 13 14.84 -3.95 -2.66
N LYS A 14 14.73 -5.28 -2.84
CA LYS A 14 14.01 -5.90 -3.95
C LYS A 14 12.53 -5.48 -4.02
N ILE A 15 11.87 -5.29 -2.87
CA ILE A 15 10.47 -4.84 -2.83
C ILE A 15 10.38 -3.38 -3.32
N LEU A 16 11.31 -2.52 -2.92
CA LEU A 16 11.36 -1.14 -3.39
C LEU A 16 11.59 -1.08 -4.91
N GLU A 17 12.46 -1.94 -5.45
CA GLU A 17 12.73 -2.02 -6.89
C GLU A 17 11.50 -2.45 -7.70
N GLU A 18 10.75 -3.44 -7.23
CA GLU A 18 9.50 -3.86 -7.87
C GLU A 18 8.42 -2.75 -7.77
N LEU A 19 8.34 -2.05 -6.64
CA LEU A 19 7.45 -0.90 -6.48
C LEU A 19 7.78 0.21 -7.49
N ASP A 20 9.08 0.51 -7.67
CA ASP A 20 9.56 1.47 -8.65
C ASP A 20 9.23 1.06 -10.08
N ARG A 21 9.31 -0.24 -10.37
CA ARG A 21 8.92 -0.77 -11.67
C ARG A 21 7.44 -0.52 -11.96
N LEU A 22 6.56 -0.74 -10.99
CA LEU A 22 5.13 -0.48 -11.15
C LEU A 22 4.82 1.00 -11.42
N VAL A 23 5.51 1.91 -10.73
CA VAL A 23 5.39 3.36 -10.97
C VAL A 23 5.91 3.72 -12.36
N LYS A 24 7.09 3.22 -12.76
CA LYS A 24 7.68 3.47 -14.08
C LYS A 24 6.83 2.95 -15.23
N GLN A 25 6.11 1.85 -15.02
CA GLN A 25 5.19 1.28 -16.00
C GLN A 25 3.85 2.02 -16.08
N GLY A 26 3.62 3.02 -15.21
CA GLY A 26 2.41 3.83 -15.21
C GLY A 26 1.21 3.22 -14.49
N TYR A 27 1.39 2.10 -13.76
CA TYR A 27 0.30 1.52 -12.97
C TYR A 27 -0.09 2.40 -11.77
N PHE A 28 0.86 3.17 -11.25
CA PHE A 28 0.65 4.12 -10.16
C PHE A 28 1.39 5.42 -10.44
N LYS A 29 0.86 6.55 -9.98
CA LYS A 29 1.45 7.89 -10.15
C LYS A 29 2.73 8.03 -9.32
N ASN A 30 2.78 7.40 -8.15
CA ASN A 30 3.93 7.42 -7.25
C ASN A 30 3.93 6.23 -6.28
N ARG A 31 5.02 6.09 -5.52
CA ARG A 31 5.17 5.04 -4.51
C ARG A 31 4.10 5.09 -3.42
N SER A 32 3.73 6.28 -2.96
CA SER A 32 2.74 6.45 -1.90
C SER A 32 1.37 5.93 -2.32
N GLU A 33 0.94 6.17 -3.56
CA GLU A 33 -0.30 5.63 -4.11
C GLU A 33 -0.27 4.10 -4.15
N ALA A 34 0.81 3.51 -4.66
CA ALA A 34 0.99 2.06 -4.73
C ALA A 34 0.98 1.40 -3.33
N ILE A 35 1.70 1.99 -2.37
CA ILE A 35 1.74 1.50 -0.98
C ILE A 35 0.37 1.63 -0.32
N ASN A 36 -0.30 2.76 -0.48
CA ASN A 36 -1.63 2.98 0.09
C ASN A 36 -2.65 2.00 -0.47
N GLU A 37 -2.59 1.66 -1.76
CA GLU A 37 -3.47 0.66 -2.35
C GLU A 37 -3.22 -0.74 -1.77
N GLY A 38 -1.96 -1.14 -1.63
CA GLY A 38 -1.59 -2.38 -0.94
C GLY A 38 -2.11 -2.44 0.51
N ILE A 39 -1.95 -1.35 1.27
CA ILE A 39 -2.46 -1.24 2.64
C ILE A 39 -3.98 -1.35 2.66
N ARG A 40 -4.70 -0.66 1.76
CA ARG A 40 -6.16 -0.74 1.67
C ARG A 40 -6.64 -2.15 1.37
N LEU A 41 -5.98 -2.86 0.46
CA LEU A 41 -6.32 -4.25 0.14
C LEU A 41 -6.22 -5.13 1.39
N ILE A 42 -5.11 -5.03 2.12
CA ILE A 42 -4.89 -5.79 3.36
C ILE A 42 -5.96 -5.44 4.42
N LEU A 43 -6.23 -4.16 4.64
CA LEU A 43 -7.24 -3.72 5.60
C LEU A 43 -8.63 -4.22 5.19
N ASN A 44 -8.98 -4.13 3.91
CA ASN A 44 -10.25 -4.61 3.39
C ASN A 44 -10.40 -6.13 3.56
N GLU A 45 -9.36 -6.91 3.28
CA GLU A 45 -9.36 -8.36 3.51
C GLU A 45 -9.54 -8.67 4.99
N ARG A 46 -8.73 -8.07 5.87
CA ARG A 46 -8.74 -8.40 7.31
C ARG A 46 -10.00 -7.90 8.02
N CYS A 47 -10.51 -6.71 7.69
CA CYS A 47 -11.75 -6.19 8.27
C CYS A 47 -12.99 -6.97 7.79
N LYS A 48 -13.01 -7.47 6.54
CA LYS A 48 -14.10 -8.35 6.08
C LYS A 48 -14.14 -9.68 6.84
N HIS A 49 -13.00 -10.21 7.26
CA HIS A 49 -12.94 -11.42 8.08
C HIS A 49 -13.26 -11.18 9.56
N ALA A 50 -13.03 -9.97 10.08
CA ALA A 50 -13.40 -9.63 11.46
C ALA A 50 -14.92 -9.61 11.71
N ASN A 51 -15.72 -9.27 10.69
CA ASN A 51 -17.19 -9.17 10.79
C ASN A 51 -17.94 -10.49 10.51
N LYS A 52 -17.24 -11.58 10.13
CA LYS A 52 -17.87 -12.90 9.91
C LYS A 52 -17.96 -13.77 11.17
N ASN A 53 -17.40 -13.30 12.30
CA ASN A 53 -17.38 -14.01 13.58
C ASN A 53 -18.28 -13.35 14.65
N LYS A 54 -19.33 -12.64 14.24
CA LYS A 54 -20.30 -12.05 15.18
C LYS A 54 -21.72 -12.44 14.80
#